data_AF-A0A2V8JPT3-F1
#
_entry.id   AF-A0A2V8JPT3-F1
#
_cell.length_a   1.000
_cell.length_b   1.000
_cell.length_c   1.000
_cell.angle_alpha   90.00
_cell.angle_beta   90.00
_cell.angle_gamma   90.00
#
_symmetry.space_group_name_H-M   'P 1'
#
loop_
_entity.id
_entity.type
_entity.pdbx_description
1 polymer ?
#
loop_
_entity_poly.entity_id
_entity_poly.type
_entity_poly.pdbx_seq_one_letter_code
_entity_poly.pdbx_strand_id
1 'polypeptide(L)'
;GSYAIESLTDTIEADVFSYLDKIEALGGAVRCIEEGFYDRELSEAAYRYQRQIEMNERIMVGLNAYKSEEEQPIPVFRANPETEQRQIEGLRLLRQQRDNRLVAKTLADLAEQARANENLLPALIETVKAYATVGEICDQLRTVYGVYEPRHVF
;
A
#
# COMPACT_ATOMS: atom_id res chain seq x y z
N GLY A 1 -21.27 -29.62 -8.16
CA GLY A 1 -20.93 -29.75 -6.73
C GLY A 1 -22.15 -29.43 -5.87
N SER A 2 -21.95 -28.80 -4.72
CA SER A 2 -23.04 -28.40 -3.81
C SER A 2 -23.92 -27.34 -4.45
N TYR A 3 -25.22 -27.60 -4.64
CA TYR A 3 -26.15 -26.69 -5.32
C TYR A 3 -26.10 -25.25 -4.81
N ALA A 4 -26.06 -25.05 -3.48
CA ALA A 4 -25.99 -23.72 -2.88
C ALA A 4 -24.66 -23.01 -3.18
N ILE A 5 -23.55 -23.76 -3.20
CA ILE A 5 -22.23 -23.20 -3.48
C ILE A 5 -22.11 -22.89 -4.97
N GLU A 6 -22.54 -23.79 -5.87
CA GLU A 6 -22.51 -23.53 -7.32
C GLU A 6 -23.33 -22.29 -7.67
N SER A 7 -24.56 -22.19 -7.15
CA SER A 7 -25.41 -21.03 -7.39
C SER A 7 -24.83 -19.72 -6.83
N LEU A 8 -24.17 -19.76 -5.68
CA LEU A 8 -23.51 -18.59 -5.11
C LEU A 8 -22.26 -18.20 -5.92
N THR A 9 -21.49 -19.19 -6.38
CA THR A 9 -20.36 -18.98 -7.29
C THR A 9 -20.81 -18.28 -8.57
N ASP A 10 -21.85 -18.80 -9.22
CA ASP A 10 -22.40 -18.22 -10.46
C ASP A 10 -22.88 -16.77 -10.25
N THR A 11 -23.50 -16.49 -9.10
CA THR A 11 -23.95 -15.14 -8.75
C THR A 11 -22.79 -14.18 -8.58
N ILE A 12 -21.77 -14.58 -7.81
CA ILE A 12 -20.56 -13.76 -7.60
C ILE A 12 -19.85 -13.52 -8.93
N GLU A 13 -19.73 -14.53 -9.79
CA GLU A 13 -19.11 -14.40 -11.10
C GLU A 13 -19.86 -13.37 -11.96
N ALA A 14 -21.18 -13.48 -12.06
CA ALA A 14 -22.00 -12.54 -12.81
C ALA A 14 -21.88 -11.09 -12.29
N ASP A 15 -21.90 -10.91 -10.96
CA ASP A 15 -21.75 -9.60 -10.33
C ASP A 15 -20.36 -9.00 -10.59
N VAL A 16 -19.30 -9.82 -10.54
CA VAL A 16 -17.93 -9.39 -10.84
C VAL A 16 -17.81 -8.92 -12.29
N PHE A 17 -18.32 -9.70 -13.26
CA PHE A 17 -18.25 -9.29 -14.67
C PHE A 17 -19.03 -8.02 -14.94
N SER A 18 -20.24 -7.88 -14.39
CA SER A 18 -21.02 -6.64 -14.46
C SER A 18 -20.26 -5.44 -13.89
N TYR A 19 -19.53 -5.62 -12.79
CA TYR A 19 -18.73 -4.57 -12.20
C TYR A 19 -17.48 -4.22 -13.03
N LEU A 20 -16.85 -5.21 -13.66
CA LEU A 20 -15.76 -5.00 -14.61
C LEU A 20 -16.23 -4.20 -15.84
N ASP A 21 -17.42 -4.51 -16.38
CA ASP A 21 -18.03 -3.76 -17.47
C ASP A 21 -18.31 -2.30 -17.07
N LYS A 22 -18.76 -2.06 -15.82
CA LYS A 22 -18.90 -0.70 -15.26
C LYS A 22 -17.56 0.04 -15.22
N ILE A 23 -16.48 -0.62 -14.80
CA ILE A 23 -15.13 -0.03 -14.76
C ILE A 23 -14.63 0.32 -16.17
N GLU A 24 -14.80 -0.59 -17.13
CA GLU A 24 -14.49 -0.36 -18.54
C GLU A 24 -15.26 0.86 -19.09
N ALA A 25 -16.57 0.94 -18.84
CA ALA A 25 -17.41 2.05 -19.27
C ALA A 25 -17.01 3.41 -18.64
N LEU A 26 -16.43 3.40 -17.43
CA LEU A 26 -15.89 4.59 -16.76
C LEU A 26 -14.52 5.02 -17.30
N GLY A 27 -13.92 4.26 -18.23
CA GLY A 27 -12.63 4.55 -18.85
C GLY A 27 -11.46 3.78 -18.26
N GLY A 28 -11.73 2.64 -17.63
CA GLY A 28 -10.73 1.72 -17.12
C GLY A 28 -10.24 2.03 -15.70
N ALA A 29 -9.49 1.08 -15.14
CA ALA A 29 -9.11 1.11 -13.73
C ALA A 29 -8.28 2.34 -13.32
N VAL A 30 -7.33 2.77 -14.16
CA VAL A 30 -6.47 3.93 -13.85
C VAL A 30 -7.31 5.20 -13.70
N ARG A 31 -8.23 5.46 -14.62
CA ARG A 31 -9.13 6.61 -14.54
C ARG A 31 -10.06 6.52 -13.33
N CYS A 32 -10.56 5.33 -13.02
CA CYS A 32 -11.36 5.11 -11.81
C CYS A 32 -10.58 5.43 -10.51
N ILE A 33 -9.28 5.15 -10.46
CA ILE A 33 -8.40 5.54 -9.34
C ILE A 33 -8.27 7.07 -9.29
N GLU A 34 -7.94 7.71 -10.41
CA GLU A 34 -7.74 9.17 -10.48
C GLU A 34 -9.01 9.97 -10.12
N GLU A 35 -10.18 9.45 -10.45
CA GLU A 35 -11.50 10.04 -10.17
C GLU A 35 -12.08 9.62 -8.80
N GLY A 36 -11.29 8.89 -7.98
CA GLY A 36 -11.69 8.46 -6.64
C GLY A 36 -12.94 7.56 -6.63
N PHE A 37 -13.19 6.80 -7.70
CA PHE A 37 -14.35 5.91 -7.79
C PHE A 37 -14.25 4.78 -6.75
N TYR A 38 -13.11 4.09 -6.68
CA TYR A 38 -12.89 2.99 -5.75
C TYR A 38 -12.94 3.45 -4.29
N ASP A 39 -12.30 4.59 -3.99
CA ASP A 39 -12.28 5.15 -2.64
C ASP A 39 -13.70 5.50 -2.15
N ARG A 40 -14.54 6.07 -3.03
CA ARG A 40 -15.95 6.37 -2.71
C ARG A 40 -16.76 5.10 -2.45
N GLU A 41 -16.68 4.10 -3.32
CA GLU A 41 -17.42 2.84 -3.18
C GLU A 41 -17.00 2.11 -1.89
N LEU A 42 -15.69 2.07 -1.59
CA LEU A 42 -15.16 1.47 -0.36
C LEU A 42 -15.60 2.25 0.89
N SER A 43 -15.55 3.59 0.85
CA SER A 43 -15.98 4.43 1.96
C SER A 43 -17.48 4.28 2.24
N GLU A 44 -18.30 4.22 1.19
CA GLU A 44 -19.74 3.99 1.34
C GLU A 44 -20.02 2.60 1.92
N ALA A 45 -19.32 1.56 1.44
CA ALA A 45 -19.44 0.20 1.97
C ALA A 45 -19.03 0.14 3.45
N ALA A 46 -17.91 0.78 3.81
CA ALA A 46 -17.44 0.87 5.19
C ALA A 46 -18.43 1.63 6.08
N TYR A 47 -18.99 2.75 5.59
CA TYR A 47 -20.01 3.52 6.31
C TYR A 47 -21.28 2.70 6.55
N ARG A 48 -21.79 2.01 5.51
CA ARG A 48 -22.95 1.12 5.64
C ARG A 48 -22.69 -0.01 6.63
N TYR A 49 -21.51 -0.62 6.57
CA TYR A 49 -21.09 -1.68 7.49
C TYR A 49 -21.05 -1.18 8.95
N GLN A 50 -20.44 -0.02 9.18
CA GLN A 50 -20.35 0.60 10.50
C GLN A 50 -21.75 0.94 11.04
N ARG A 51 -22.62 1.52 10.22
CA ARG A 51 -24.00 1.83 10.58
C ARG A 51 -24.79 0.57 10.99
N GLN A 52 -24.63 -0.53 10.27
CA GLN A 52 -25.29 -1.81 10.61
C GLN A 52 -24.85 -2.34 11.99
N ILE A 53 -23.58 -2.15 12.35
CA ILE A 53 -23.08 -2.52 13.69
C ILE A 53 -23.70 -1.61 14.75
N GLU A 54 -23.71 -0.30 14.53
CA GLU A 54 -24.25 0.68 15.48
C GLU A 54 -25.76 0.52 15.70
N MET A 55 -26.51 0.17 14.64
CA MET A 55 -27.94 -0.10 14.69
C MET A 55 -28.29 -1.51 15.20
N ASN A 56 -27.29 -2.34 15.51
CA ASN A 56 -27.46 -3.76 15.86
C ASN A 56 -28.18 -4.61 14.79
N GLU A 57 -28.22 -4.15 13.53
CA GLU A 57 -28.66 -4.96 12.39
C GLU A 57 -27.65 -6.06 12.07
N ARG A 58 -26.37 -5.79 12.37
CA ARG A 58 -25.28 -6.76 12.31
C ARG A 58 -24.72 -6.99 13.71
N ILE A 59 -24.91 -8.20 14.22
CA ILE A 59 -24.44 -8.57 15.55
C ILE A 59 -22.96 -8.95 15.52
N MET A 60 -22.17 -8.24 16.31
CA MET A 60 -20.78 -8.54 16.61
C MET A 60 -20.63 -8.89 18.09
N VAL A 61 -20.49 -10.20 18.35
CA VAL A 61 -20.38 -10.78 19.69
C VAL A 61 -19.17 -10.18 20.41
N GLY A 62 -19.37 -9.70 21.64
CA GLY A 62 -18.34 -9.03 22.44
C GLY A 62 -18.18 -7.54 22.13
N LEU A 63 -18.77 -7.01 21.06
CA LEU A 63 -18.70 -5.58 20.70
C LEU A 63 -20.03 -4.83 20.85
N ASN A 64 -21.12 -5.30 20.24
CA ASN A 64 -22.43 -4.63 20.32
C ASN A 64 -23.51 -5.50 21.00
N ALA A 65 -23.31 -6.81 21.03
CA ALA A 65 -24.12 -7.75 21.80
C ALA A 65 -23.25 -8.75 22.55
N TYR A 66 -23.79 -9.31 23.64
CA TYR A 66 -23.14 -10.36 24.44
C TYR A 66 -21.74 -9.97 24.93
N LYS A 67 -21.62 -8.76 25.52
CA LYS A 67 -20.36 -8.26 26.09
C LYS A 67 -20.03 -9.03 27.38
N SER A 68 -18.76 -9.36 27.55
CA SER A 68 -18.22 -9.82 28.83
C SER A 68 -17.82 -8.62 29.69
N GLU A 69 -18.04 -8.69 31.00
CA GLU A 69 -17.56 -7.69 31.96
C GLU A 69 -16.09 -7.92 32.37
N GLU A 70 -15.55 -9.10 32.06
CA GLU A 70 -14.16 -9.46 32.36
C GLU A 70 -13.21 -8.96 31.25
N GLU A 71 -12.41 -7.95 31.56
CA GLU A 71 -11.29 -7.54 30.73
C GLU A 71 -10.02 -8.30 31.13
N GLN A 72 -9.54 -9.19 30.26
CA GLN A 72 -8.22 -9.81 30.43
C GLN A 72 -7.15 -8.96 29.74
N PRO A 73 -6.08 -8.54 30.45
CA PRO A 73 -5.02 -7.79 29.82
C PRO A 73 -4.27 -8.68 28.82
N ILE A 74 -4.43 -8.38 27.53
CA ILE A 74 -3.68 -9.04 26.46
C ILE A 74 -2.34 -8.31 26.32
N PRO A 75 -1.19 -9.00 26.44
CA PRO A 75 0.10 -8.37 26.22
C PRO A 75 0.20 -7.92 24.77
N VAL A 76 0.26 -6.60 24.56
CA VAL A 76 0.41 -6.01 23.23
C VAL A 76 1.89 -5.85 22.93
N PHE A 77 2.29 -6.19 21.70
CA PHE A 77 3.63 -5.91 21.22
C PHE A 77 3.93 -4.41 21.31
N ARG A 78 5.09 -4.06 21.88
CA ARG A 78 5.62 -2.70 21.89
C ARG A 78 6.96 -2.70 21.17
N ALA A 79 7.09 -1.86 20.15
CA ALA A 79 8.36 -1.68 19.46
C ALA A 79 9.43 -1.15 20.42
N ASN A 80 10.64 -1.71 20.37
CA ASN A 80 11.76 -1.22 21.16
C ASN A 80 12.26 0.12 20.56
N PRO A 81 12.22 1.25 21.31
CA PRO A 81 12.73 2.55 20.84
C PRO A 81 14.20 2.54 20.42
N GLU A 82 15.02 1.66 20.99
CA GLU A 82 16.45 1.52 20.64
C GLU A 82 16.66 1.02 19.21
N THR A 83 15.65 0.45 18.58
CA THR A 83 15.71 -0.01 17.18
C THR A 83 16.04 1.15 16.24
N GLU A 84 15.44 2.32 16.47
CA GLU A 84 15.70 3.52 15.67
C GLU A 84 17.16 3.97 15.82
N GLN A 85 17.66 4.03 17.06
CA GLN A 85 19.04 4.44 17.34
C GLN A 85 20.05 3.51 16.67
N ARG A 86 19.85 2.20 16.77
CA ARG A 86 20.68 1.18 16.09
C ARG A 86 20.65 1.35 14.57
N GLN A 87 19.50 1.65 13.98
CA GLN A 87 19.39 1.87 12.54
C GLN A 87 20.12 3.16 12.10
N ILE A 88 20.01 4.24 12.87
CA ILE A 88 20.72 5.51 12.59
C ILE A 88 22.23 5.30 12.63
N GLU A 89 22.73 4.59 13.64
CA GLU A 89 24.15 4.27 13.77
C GLU A 89 24.64 3.37 12.62
N GLY A 90 23.87 2.33 12.27
CA GLY A 90 24.16 1.47 11.13
C GLY A 90 24.25 2.24 9.81
N LEU A 91 23.32 3.18 9.57
CA LEU A 91 23.35 4.03 8.37
C LEU A 91 24.55 4.99 8.35
N ARG A 92 24.95 5.54 9.51
CA ARG A 92 26.16 6.38 9.61
C ARG A 92 27.41 5.59 9.28
N LEU A 93 27.56 4.39 9.84
CA LEU A 93 28.70 3.51 9.57
C LEU A 93 28.73 3.09 8.10
N LEU A 94 27.59 2.70 7.52
CA LEU A 94 27.47 2.35 6.12
C LEU A 94 27.97 3.46 5.19
N ARG A 95 27.50 4.69 5.43
CA ARG A 95 27.89 5.87 4.62
C ARG A 95 29.37 6.22 4.75
N GLN A 96 29.99 5.94 5.90
CA GLN A 96 31.42 6.16 6.11
C GLN A 96 32.28 5.11 5.40
N GLN A 97 31.81 3.86 5.30
CA GLN A 97 32.62 2.73 4.80
C GLN A 97 32.46 2.47 3.30
N ARG A 98 31.30 2.80 2.72
CA ARG A 98 31.02 2.53 1.30
C ARG A 98 31.81 3.44 0.36
N ASP A 99 31.93 3.02 -0.90
CA ASP A 99 32.43 3.88 -1.98
C ASP A 99 31.36 4.91 -2.38
N ASN A 100 31.46 6.11 -1.79
CA ASN A 100 30.52 7.19 -2.06
C ASN A 100 30.59 7.71 -3.51
N ARG A 101 31.71 7.54 -4.22
CA ARG A 101 31.79 7.92 -5.64
C ARG A 101 31.04 6.93 -6.51
N LEU A 102 31.15 5.64 -6.21
CA LEU A 102 30.39 4.59 -6.89
C LEU A 102 28.88 4.75 -6.65
N VAL A 103 28.47 5.07 -5.41
CA VAL A 103 27.06 5.36 -5.08
C VAL A 103 26.54 6.55 -5.88
N ALA A 104 27.27 7.67 -5.88
CA ALA A 104 26.85 8.86 -6.61
C ALA A 104 26.72 8.59 -8.11
N LYS A 105 27.65 7.81 -8.68
CA LYS A 105 27.61 7.41 -10.09
C LYS A 105 26.40 6.53 -10.39
N THR A 106 26.18 5.46 -9.63
CA THR A 106 25.07 4.52 -9.87
C THR A 106 23.70 5.18 -9.69
N LEU A 107 23.55 6.10 -8.73
CA LEU A 107 22.34 6.92 -8.57
C LEU A 107 22.12 7.87 -9.76
N ALA A 108 23.18 8.49 -10.29
CA ALA A 108 23.07 9.32 -11.49
C ALA A 108 22.63 8.50 -12.70
N ASP A 109 23.26 7.34 -12.93
CA ASP A 109 22.92 6.42 -14.02
C ASP A 109 21.46 5.94 -13.89
N LEU A 110 20.99 5.65 -12.67
CA LEU A 110 19.59 5.29 -12.41
C LEU A 110 18.63 6.43 -12.79
N ALA A 111 18.96 7.68 -12.48
CA ALA A 111 18.12 8.82 -12.86
C ALA A 111 18.08 9.04 -14.37
N GLU A 112 19.19 8.85 -15.08
CA GLU A 112 19.20 8.95 -16.54
C GLU A 112 18.33 7.87 -17.18
N GLN A 113 18.42 6.62 -16.72
CA GLN A 113 17.54 5.54 -17.20
C GLN A 113 16.06 5.80 -16.89
N ALA A 114 15.77 6.39 -15.72
CA ALA A 114 14.42 6.80 -15.34
C ALA A 114 13.85 7.88 -16.28
N ARG A 115 14.67 8.86 -16.67
CA ARG A 115 14.28 9.89 -17.65
C ARG A 115 14.13 9.33 -19.06
N ALA A 116 14.97 8.36 -19.42
CA ALA A 116 14.90 7.67 -20.72
C ALA A 116 13.74 6.66 -20.80
N ASN A 117 13.02 6.43 -19.70
CA ASN A 117 11.94 5.45 -19.60
C ASN A 117 12.42 4.02 -19.96
N GLU A 118 13.65 3.69 -19.56
CA GLU A 118 14.24 2.37 -19.74
C GLU A 118 13.93 1.43 -18.56
N ASN A 119 14.28 0.15 -18.70
CA ASN A 119 14.15 -0.81 -17.61
C ASN A 119 15.12 -0.45 -16.47
N LEU A 120 14.57 -0.06 -15.32
CA LEU A 120 15.35 0.37 -14.16
C LEU A 120 15.97 -0.76 -13.34
N LEU A 121 15.51 -2.00 -13.51
CA LEU A 121 15.94 -3.11 -12.66
C LEU A 121 17.46 -3.34 -12.68
N PRO A 122 18.15 -3.34 -13.85
CA PRO A 122 19.60 -3.46 -13.89
C PRO A 122 20.32 -2.34 -13.12
N ALA A 123 19.94 -1.07 -13.30
CA ALA A 123 20.54 0.05 -12.58
C ALA A 123 20.25 0.01 -11.07
N LEU A 124 19.06 -0.42 -10.66
CA LEU A 124 18.71 -0.61 -9.26
C LEU A 124 19.60 -1.66 -8.59
N ILE A 125 19.86 -2.79 -9.26
CA ILE A 125 20.74 -3.84 -8.74
C ILE A 125 22.15 -3.27 -8.50
N GLU A 126 22.70 -2.51 -9.44
CA GLU A 126 24.03 -1.91 -9.29
C GLU A 126 24.07 -0.84 -8.20
N THR A 127 23.00 -0.05 -8.07
CA THR A 127 22.85 0.97 -7.01
C THR A 127 22.80 0.34 -5.61
N VAL A 128 22.07 -0.77 -5.46
CA VAL A 128 22.00 -1.52 -4.20
C VAL A 128 23.33 -2.21 -3.89
N LYS A 129 24.01 -2.79 -4.89
CA LYS A 129 25.37 -3.36 -4.73
C LYS A 129 26.40 -2.32 -4.32
N ALA A 130 26.24 -1.08 -4.76
CA ALA A 130 27.06 0.05 -4.32
C ALA A 130 26.76 0.50 -2.88
N TYR A 131 25.79 -0.13 -2.19
CA TYR A 131 25.32 0.24 -0.86
C TYR A 131 24.62 1.60 -0.79
N ALA A 132 23.93 2.00 -1.87
CA ALA A 132 22.94 3.06 -1.77
C ALA A 132 21.78 2.62 -0.86
N THR A 133 21.25 3.57 -0.09
CA THR A 133 20.11 3.34 0.81
C THR A 133 18.79 3.47 0.06
N VAL A 134 17.73 2.87 0.60
CA VAL A 134 16.36 3.03 0.06
C VAL A 134 15.98 4.50 -0.05
N GLY A 135 16.30 5.31 0.97
CA GLY A 135 16.04 6.75 0.95
C GLY A 135 16.72 7.46 -0.22
N GLU A 136 18.01 7.21 -0.44
CA GLU A 136 18.77 7.82 -1.55
C GLU A 136 18.24 7.41 -2.93
N ILE A 137 17.86 6.14 -3.09
CA ILE A 137 17.24 5.64 -4.33
C ILE A 137 15.91 6.34 -4.58
N CYS A 138 15.04 6.38 -3.56
CA CYS A 138 13.74 7.04 -3.66
C CYS A 138 13.88 8.54 -3.90
N ASP A 139 14.80 9.23 -3.21
CA ASP A 139 15.08 10.65 -3.41
C ASP A 139 15.52 10.94 -4.84
N GLN A 140 16.41 10.09 -5.38
CA GLN A 140 16.87 10.24 -6.75
C GLN A 140 15.74 10.05 -7.76
N LEU A 141 14.89 9.03 -7.59
CA LEU A 141 13.73 8.81 -8.46
C LEU A 141 12.66 9.90 -8.31
N ARG A 142 12.48 10.48 -7.11
CA ARG A 142 11.63 11.65 -6.87
C ARG A 142 12.05 12.85 -7.70
N THR A 143 13.34 13.03 -8.00
CA THR A 143 13.78 14.13 -8.87
C THR A 143 13.30 13.98 -10.32
N VAL A 144 12.94 12.77 -10.74
CA VAL A 144 12.47 12.46 -12.10
C VAL A 144 10.95 12.39 -12.15
N TYR A 145 10.33 11.66 -11.23
CA TYR A 145 8.89 11.37 -11.25
C TYR A 145 8.05 12.29 -10.36
N GLY A 146 8.69 13.06 -9.47
CA GLY A 146 8.01 13.82 -8.43
C GLY A 146 7.46 12.92 -7.31
N VAL A 147 6.46 13.43 -6.59
CA VAL A 147 5.74 12.73 -5.53
C VAL A 147 4.27 12.75 -5.89
N TYR A 148 3.61 11.59 -5.83
CA TYR A 148 2.17 11.52 -6.02
C TYR A 148 1.48 12.21 -4.83
N GLU A 149 0.63 13.18 -5.14
CA GLU A 149 -0.27 13.81 -4.18
C GLU A 149 -1.70 13.37 -4.52
N PRO A 150 -2.38 12.62 -3.62
CA PRO A 150 -3.76 12.24 -3.85
C PRO A 150 -4.63 13.49 -3.89
N ARG A 151 -5.49 13.59 -4.90
CA ARG A 151 -6.58 14.58 -4.87
C ARG A 151 -7.56 14.13 -3.80
N HIS A 152 -7.54 14.80 -2.64
CA HIS A 152 -8.54 14.57 -1.62
C HIS A 152 -9.91 14.97 -2.16
N VAL A 153 -10.72 13.99 -2.53
CA VAL A 153 -12.13 14.18 -2.87
C VAL A 153 -12.97 14.05 -1.59
N PHE A 154 -12.61 14.76 -0.51
CA PHE A 154 -13.45 15.02 0.68
C PHE A 154 -12.90 16.21 1.47
#